data_AF-A0A9E5R9L8-F1
#
_entry.id   AF-A0A9E5R9L8-F1
#
_cell.length_a   1.000
_cell.length_b   1.000
_cell.length_c   1.000
_cell.angle_alpha   90.00
_cell.angle_beta   90.00
_cell.angle_gamma   90.00
#
_symmetry.space_group_name_H-M   'P 1'
#
loop_
_entity.id
_entity.type
_entity.pdbx_description
1 polymer ?
#
loop_
_entity_poly.entity_id
_entity_poly.type
_entity_poly.pdbx_seq_one_letter_code
_entity_poly.pdbx_strand_id
1 'polypeptide(L)'
;IIDPGSIQPIADRLFQSQHPEGWFNEYGGPDFGYLTVTLDALADYYDVTCDERAIQAIDRAIAFLAQLVGADGRLPSTLNCRNTDYVVPYGLVRAASRNPLAGWLVETLFRDLGEPTHPIWATDDRYHCHYVFASIIRSLPHLDAMQAAQAPAFQPEIWLKGCGYWVYWSGDRQWTAYVAAHKGGLVRIHRQNQPPIVDHGWRIEAKGKLWTSNWWSDEWTIQRRGQEISIGCNCQKTQFHVATPVKHVILRLLAWLFGEKLVPFLKQKMIFRSGKADGPQFARRVRINATGVELQDQIEKWEGAIATTSPRQNLRHVASADSFSPEEWQPALLPPTHQSLDRKLQVSASWPSGSNS
;
A
#
# COMPACT_ATOMS: atom_id res chain seq x y z
N ILE A 1 34.29 -5.89 7.47
CA ILE A 1 34.40 -6.17 6.02
C ILE A 1 33.52 -7.36 5.77
N ILE A 2 32.39 -7.18 5.07
CA ILE A 2 31.46 -8.28 4.78
C ILE A 2 32.10 -9.13 3.68
N ASP A 3 32.17 -10.45 3.88
CA ASP A 3 32.67 -11.38 2.87
C ASP A 3 31.75 -11.33 1.63
N PRO A 4 32.24 -10.91 0.44
CA PRO A 4 31.44 -10.84 -0.78
C PRO A 4 30.77 -12.18 -1.13
N GLY A 5 31.41 -13.32 -0.79
CA GLY A 5 30.85 -14.65 -1.01
C GLY A 5 29.59 -14.93 -0.19
N SER A 6 29.40 -14.24 0.93
CA SER A 6 28.24 -14.42 1.82
C SER A 6 27.00 -13.62 1.39
N ILE A 7 27.17 -12.54 0.62
CA ILE A 7 26.08 -11.67 0.16
C ILE A 7 25.40 -12.25 -1.09
N GLN A 8 26.15 -12.92 -1.96
CA GLN A 8 25.66 -13.29 -3.29
C GLN A 8 24.44 -14.21 -3.31
N PRO A 9 24.36 -15.25 -2.45
CA PRO A 9 23.14 -16.05 -2.36
C PRO A 9 21.91 -15.25 -1.89
N ILE A 10 22.11 -14.20 -1.09
CA ILE A 10 21.04 -13.32 -0.63
C ILE A 10 20.60 -12.39 -1.76
N ALA A 11 21.56 -11.79 -2.47
CA ALA A 11 21.31 -10.93 -3.63
C ALA A 11 20.57 -11.70 -4.74
N ASP A 12 21.00 -12.93 -5.06
CA ASP A 12 20.35 -13.78 -6.05
C ASP A 12 18.87 -14.02 -5.69
N ARG A 13 18.60 -14.34 -4.41
CA ARG A 13 17.22 -14.52 -3.93
C ARG A 13 16.43 -13.22 -4.03
N LEU A 14 17.02 -12.08 -3.67
CA LEU A 14 16.36 -10.78 -3.77
C LEU A 14 15.97 -10.48 -5.22
N PHE A 15 16.92 -10.54 -6.16
CA PHE A 15 16.64 -10.21 -7.57
C PHE A 15 15.65 -11.18 -8.22
N GLN A 16 15.70 -12.47 -7.87
CA GLN A 16 14.70 -13.45 -8.31
C GLN A 16 13.31 -13.20 -7.73
N SER A 17 13.22 -12.52 -6.58
CA SER A 17 11.95 -12.20 -5.92
C SER A 17 11.27 -10.94 -6.46
N GLN A 18 11.94 -10.14 -7.30
CA GLN A 18 11.30 -8.97 -7.90
C GLN A 18 10.21 -9.43 -8.88
N HIS A 19 8.99 -8.95 -8.65
CA HIS A 19 7.88 -9.25 -9.53
C HIS A 19 8.12 -8.62 -10.92
N PRO A 20 7.67 -9.24 -12.03
CA PRO A 20 7.83 -8.67 -13.37
C PRO A 20 7.26 -7.25 -13.56
N GLU A 21 6.27 -6.87 -12.75
CA GLU A 21 5.73 -5.50 -12.74
C GLU A 21 6.64 -4.47 -12.05
N GLY A 22 7.70 -4.91 -11.35
CA GLY A 22 8.75 -4.04 -10.80
C GLY A 22 8.79 -3.94 -9.27
N TRP A 23 7.83 -4.51 -8.55
CA TRP A 23 7.77 -4.45 -7.08
C TRP A 23 8.37 -5.69 -6.39
N PHE A 24 8.72 -5.56 -5.11
CA PHE A 24 9.14 -6.66 -4.25
C PHE A 24 8.00 -7.06 -3.30
N ASN A 25 7.86 -8.36 -3.05
CA ASN A 25 6.81 -8.88 -2.19
C ASN A 25 7.07 -8.54 -0.72
N GLU A 26 6.13 -7.82 -0.10
CA GLU A 26 6.14 -7.53 1.34
C GLU A 26 5.19 -8.48 2.07
N TYR A 27 3.88 -8.21 2.04
CA TYR A 27 2.87 -9.06 2.67
C TYR A 27 1.85 -9.59 1.64
N GLY A 28 2.40 -10.29 0.63
CA GLY A 28 1.65 -10.87 -0.50
C GLY A 28 1.49 -9.92 -1.69
N GLY A 29 1.99 -8.69 -1.58
CA GLY A 29 1.86 -7.67 -2.62
C GLY A 29 2.84 -6.52 -2.44
N PRO A 30 2.70 -5.47 -3.27
CA PRO A 30 3.55 -4.29 -3.20
C PRO A 30 3.24 -3.43 -1.97
N ASP A 31 4.26 -2.70 -1.53
CA ASP A 31 4.14 -1.57 -0.64
C ASP A 31 5.07 -0.45 -1.12
N PHE A 32 4.52 0.70 -1.48
CA PHE A 32 5.29 1.77 -2.11
C PHE A 32 6.37 2.36 -1.19
N GLY A 33 6.05 2.52 0.10
CA GLY A 33 6.99 3.05 1.08
C GLY A 33 8.18 2.12 1.25
N TYR A 34 7.94 0.84 1.49
CA TYR A 34 9.02 -0.15 1.59
C TYR A 34 9.74 -0.39 0.26
N LEU A 35 9.07 -0.21 -0.87
CA LEU A 35 9.74 -0.23 -2.16
C LEU A 35 10.78 0.89 -2.25
N THR A 36 10.46 2.12 -1.80
CA THR A 36 11.46 3.20 -1.75
C THR A 36 12.61 2.93 -0.76
N VAL A 37 12.34 2.29 0.39
CA VAL A 37 13.41 1.84 1.32
C VAL A 37 14.28 0.77 0.65
N THR A 38 13.69 -0.11 -0.16
CA THR A 38 14.42 -1.10 -0.94
C THR A 38 15.32 -0.44 -1.98
N LEU A 39 14.88 0.67 -2.60
CA LEU A 39 15.71 1.45 -3.52
C LEU A 39 16.93 2.04 -2.82
N ASP A 40 16.79 2.55 -1.59
CA ASP A 40 17.93 3.04 -0.80
C ASP A 40 18.97 1.94 -0.61
N ALA A 41 18.52 0.74 -0.21
CA ALA A 41 19.40 -0.41 0.01
C ALA A 41 20.04 -0.92 -1.30
N LEU A 42 19.31 -0.91 -2.41
CA LEU A 42 19.83 -1.30 -3.72
C LEU A 42 20.88 -0.32 -4.24
N ALA A 43 20.72 0.99 -3.97
CA ALA A 43 21.71 2.00 -4.32
C ALA A 43 23.02 1.78 -3.57
N ASP A 44 22.95 1.46 -2.27
CA ASP A 44 24.11 1.12 -1.44
C ASP A 44 24.77 -0.18 -1.87
N TYR A 45 23.95 -1.19 -2.17
CA TYR A 45 24.44 -2.46 -2.68
C TYR A 45 25.22 -2.27 -3.99
N TYR A 46 24.70 -1.47 -4.92
CA TYR A 46 25.39 -1.16 -6.17
C TYR A 46 26.72 -0.46 -5.94
N ASP A 47 26.79 0.53 -5.04
CA ASP A 47 28.05 1.26 -4.77
C ASP A 47 29.16 0.35 -4.26
N VAL A 48 28.80 -0.68 -3.49
CA VAL A 48 29.78 -1.60 -2.90
C VAL A 48 30.15 -2.73 -3.86
N THR A 49 29.20 -3.19 -4.68
CA THR A 49 29.37 -4.43 -5.47
C THR A 49 29.54 -4.19 -6.97
N CYS A 50 29.14 -3.03 -7.48
CA CYS A 50 29.00 -2.70 -8.90
C CYS A 50 28.15 -3.72 -9.70
N ASP A 51 27.23 -4.43 -9.02
CA ASP A 51 26.38 -5.42 -9.67
C ASP A 51 25.19 -4.74 -10.38
N GLU A 52 25.26 -4.69 -11.71
CA GLU A 52 24.29 -4.05 -12.60
C GLU A 52 22.85 -4.57 -12.44
N ARG A 53 22.65 -5.77 -11.85
CA ARG A 53 21.30 -6.27 -11.54
C ARG A 53 20.56 -5.34 -10.58
N ALA A 54 21.28 -4.63 -9.72
CA ALA A 54 20.72 -3.63 -8.82
C ALA A 54 20.15 -2.43 -9.58
N ILE A 55 20.87 -1.94 -10.59
CA ILE A 55 20.43 -0.84 -11.46
C ILE A 55 19.15 -1.24 -12.19
N GLN A 56 19.13 -2.42 -12.80
CA GLN A 56 17.95 -2.95 -13.48
C GLN A 56 16.76 -3.11 -12.53
N ALA A 57 17.00 -3.59 -11.32
CA ALA A 57 15.96 -3.73 -10.31
C ALA A 57 15.39 -2.37 -9.87
N ILE A 58 16.26 -1.38 -9.65
CA ILE A 58 15.90 0.00 -9.32
C ILE A 58 15.03 0.60 -10.44
N ASP A 59 15.45 0.48 -11.69
CA ASP A 59 14.75 1.09 -12.82
C ASP A 59 13.36 0.48 -13.04
N ARG A 60 13.20 -0.84 -12.84
CA ARG A 60 11.87 -1.50 -12.86
C ARG A 60 10.97 -1.01 -11.74
N ALA A 61 11.50 -0.83 -10.53
CA ALA A 61 10.73 -0.33 -9.40
C ALA A 61 10.33 1.15 -9.58
N ILE A 62 11.19 1.98 -10.17
CA ILE A 62 10.86 3.36 -10.57
C ILE A 62 9.75 3.37 -11.62
N ALA A 63 9.85 2.53 -12.65
CA ALA A 63 8.80 2.42 -13.68
C ALA A 63 7.46 1.97 -13.09
N PHE A 64 7.46 1.08 -12.10
CA PHE A 64 6.27 0.68 -11.36
C PHE A 64 5.65 1.85 -10.58
N LEU A 65 6.44 2.55 -9.77
CA LEU A 65 5.96 3.69 -8.97
C LEU A 65 5.41 4.81 -9.85
N ALA A 66 6.08 5.13 -10.96
CA ALA A 66 5.67 6.19 -11.87
C ALA A 66 4.29 5.95 -12.50
N GLN A 67 3.94 4.69 -12.77
CA GLN A 67 2.62 4.32 -13.29
C GLN A 67 1.48 4.47 -12.26
N LEU A 68 1.80 4.70 -10.99
CA LEU A 68 0.83 4.76 -9.89
C LEU A 68 0.60 6.17 -9.35
N VAL A 69 1.39 7.15 -9.78
CA VAL A 69 1.22 8.55 -9.37
C VAL A 69 -0.09 9.11 -9.93
N GLY A 70 -0.90 9.70 -9.06
CA GLY A 70 -2.21 10.23 -9.41
C GLY A 70 -2.20 11.68 -9.83
N ALA A 71 -3.40 12.20 -10.13
CA ALA A 71 -3.62 13.60 -10.52
C ALA A 71 -3.20 14.62 -9.46
N ASP A 72 -3.06 14.22 -8.19
CA ASP A 72 -2.57 15.04 -7.09
C ASP A 72 -1.05 14.94 -6.89
N GLY A 73 -0.34 14.16 -7.72
CA GLY A 73 1.09 13.92 -7.59
C GLY A 73 1.47 12.99 -6.44
N ARG A 74 0.51 12.24 -5.86
CA ARG A 74 0.74 11.30 -4.76
C ARG A 74 0.57 9.86 -5.21
N LEU A 75 1.03 8.93 -4.36
CA LEU A 75 0.80 7.50 -4.51
C LEU A 75 -0.43 7.07 -3.68
N PRO A 76 -1.20 6.07 -4.13
CA PRO A 76 -2.43 5.64 -3.44
C PRO A 76 -2.11 4.71 -2.25
N SER A 77 -1.46 5.24 -1.21
CA SER A 77 -0.87 4.47 -0.09
C SER A 77 -1.83 3.50 0.61
N THR A 78 -3.12 3.82 0.71
CA THR A 78 -4.12 2.95 1.34
C THR A 78 -4.34 1.63 0.58
N LEU A 79 -3.87 1.53 -0.66
CA LEU A 79 -3.92 0.30 -1.46
C LEU A 79 -2.79 -0.66 -1.11
N ASN A 80 -1.67 -0.16 -0.56
CA ASN A 80 -0.51 -0.97 -0.20
C ASN A 80 -0.89 -2.18 0.66
N CYS A 81 -0.16 -3.29 0.52
CA CYS A 81 -0.39 -4.48 1.36
C CYS A 81 -0.09 -4.24 2.85
N ARG A 82 0.66 -3.16 3.17
CA ARG A 82 0.94 -2.72 4.55
C ARG A 82 0.38 -1.34 4.90
N ASN A 83 -0.34 -0.66 4.00
CA ASN A 83 -0.85 0.73 4.18
C ASN A 83 0.23 1.79 4.46
N THR A 84 1.50 1.53 4.15
CA THR A 84 2.56 2.52 4.39
C THR A 84 2.29 3.78 3.56
N ASP A 85 2.32 4.94 4.20
CA ASP A 85 1.95 6.24 3.64
C ASP A 85 3.13 7.19 3.41
N TYR A 86 4.30 6.92 4.00
CA TYR A 86 5.54 7.60 3.66
C TYR A 86 6.22 6.98 2.42
N VAL A 87 7.06 7.80 1.79
CA VAL A 87 8.07 7.40 0.81
C VAL A 87 9.39 8.07 1.19
N VAL A 88 10.52 7.45 0.86
CA VAL A 88 11.85 7.98 1.18
C VAL A 88 12.66 8.31 -0.09
N PRO A 89 13.45 9.39 -0.10
CA PRO A 89 13.97 9.95 -1.34
C PRO A 89 15.28 9.34 -1.86
N TYR A 90 16.13 8.78 -0.98
CA TYR A 90 17.55 8.57 -1.32
C TYR A 90 17.77 7.70 -2.57
N GLY A 91 17.15 6.52 -2.65
CA GLY A 91 17.28 5.61 -3.79
C GLY A 91 16.74 6.22 -5.08
N LEU A 92 15.69 7.04 -5.00
CA LEU A 92 15.16 7.78 -6.15
C LEU A 92 16.13 8.87 -6.61
N VAL A 93 16.67 9.67 -5.69
CA VAL A 93 17.66 10.72 -5.98
C VAL A 93 18.94 10.12 -6.55
N ARG A 94 19.42 9.00 -5.99
CA ARG A 94 20.57 8.26 -6.52
C ARG A 94 20.34 7.75 -7.94
N ALA A 95 19.12 7.31 -8.25
CA ALA A 95 18.76 6.88 -9.60
C ALA A 95 18.58 8.05 -10.57
N ALA A 96 18.16 9.21 -10.09
CA ALA A 96 17.88 10.38 -10.90
C ALA A 96 19.11 10.95 -11.63
N SER A 97 20.33 10.62 -11.22
CA SER A 97 21.55 10.97 -11.98
C SER A 97 21.69 10.27 -13.33
N ARG A 98 20.96 9.16 -13.53
CA ARG A 98 20.96 8.38 -14.78
C ARG A 98 19.56 8.18 -15.39
N ASN A 99 18.51 8.35 -14.59
CA ASN A 99 17.14 8.00 -14.95
C ASN A 99 16.23 9.24 -14.77
N PRO A 100 15.88 9.95 -15.87
CA PRO A 100 14.99 11.11 -15.84
C PRO A 100 13.61 10.85 -15.21
N LEU A 101 13.11 9.60 -15.27
CA LEU A 101 11.85 9.22 -14.64
C LEU A 101 11.97 9.19 -13.11
N ALA A 102 13.14 8.81 -12.59
CA ALA A 102 13.42 8.91 -11.16
C ALA A 102 13.48 10.38 -10.73
N GLY A 103 14.09 11.24 -11.55
CA GLY A 103 14.08 12.70 -11.32
C GLY A 103 12.67 13.26 -11.25
N TRP A 104 11.80 12.84 -12.16
CA TRP A 104 10.38 13.20 -12.14
C TRP A 104 9.65 12.70 -10.88
N LEU A 105 9.92 11.47 -10.42
CA LEU A 105 9.35 10.97 -9.17
C LEU A 105 9.81 11.80 -7.96
N VAL A 106 11.09 12.17 -7.89
CA VAL A 106 11.62 13.02 -6.81
C VAL A 106 10.90 14.37 -6.83
N GLU A 107 10.89 15.05 -7.97
CA GLU A 107 10.24 16.35 -8.11
C GLU A 107 8.73 16.30 -7.87
N THR A 108 8.06 15.19 -8.18
CA THR A 108 6.61 15.06 -8.03
C THR A 108 6.22 14.70 -6.59
N LEU A 109 6.85 13.66 -6.02
CA LEU A 109 6.48 13.13 -4.71
C LEU A 109 6.90 14.04 -3.56
N PHE A 110 7.97 14.82 -3.74
CA PHE A 110 8.57 15.68 -2.70
C PHE A 110 8.42 17.17 -2.99
N ARG A 111 7.55 17.56 -3.93
CA ARG A 111 7.36 18.95 -4.36
C ARG A 111 6.98 19.92 -3.23
N ASP A 112 6.28 19.40 -2.24
CA ASP A 112 5.76 20.11 -1.07
C ASP A 112 6.40 19.55 0.21
N LEU A 113 7.62 19.02 0.14
CA LEU A 113 8.36 18.51 1.31
C LEU A 113 8.52 19.56 2.42
N GLY A 114 8.56 20.85 2.07
CA GLY A 114 8.61 21.94 3.06
C GLY A 114 7.30 22.16 3.82
N GLU A 115 6.19 21.61 3.35
CA GLU A 115 4.88 21.79 3.98
C GLU A 115 4.68 20.80 5.14
N PRO A 116 4.09 21.23 6.27
CA PRO A 116 3.84 20.35 7.41
C PRO A 116 2.81 19.24 7.10
N THR A 117 2.08 19.38 6.00
CA THR A 117 1.08 18.41 5.52
C THR A 117 1.70 17.28 4.69
N HIS A 118 2.99 17.34 4.35
CA HIS A 118 3.64 16.27 3.60
C HIS A 118 3.61 14.95 4.40
N PRO A 119 3.15 13.81 3.82
CA PRO A 119 2.96 12.56 4.55
C PRO A 119 4.18 12.06 5.32
N ILE A 120 5.39 12.36 4.82
CA ILE A 120 6.65 11.99 5.48
C ILE A 120 6.75 12.51 6.92
N TRP A 121 6.18 13.69 7.22
CA TRP A 121 6.26 14.31 8.55
C TRP A 121 5.23 13.77 9.54
N ALA A 122 4.20 13.08 9.06
CA ALA A 122 3.26 12.37 9.93
C ALA A 122 3.85 11.05 10.46
N THR A 123 5.00 10.61 9.93
CA THR A 123 5.63 9.36 10.32
C THR A 123 6.13 9.42 11.77
N ASP A 124 5.90 8.35 12.53
CA ASP A 124 6.40 8.20 13.90
C ASP A 124 7.93 8.37 14.00
N ASP A 125 8.40 9.05 15.05
CA ASP A 125 9.81 9.34 15.32
C ASP A 125 10.72 8.11 15.26
N ARG A 126 10.22 6.92 15.63
CA ARG A 126 10.98 5.67 15.54
C ARG A 126 11.46 5.39 14.10
N TYR A 127 10.66 5.77 13.10
CA TYR A 127 11.01 5.61 11.69
C TYR A 127 11.92 6.74 11.19
N HIS A 128 11.72 7.96 11.68
CA HIS A 128 12.66 9.06 11.45
C HIS A 128 14.06 8.71 11.95
N CYS A 129 14.18 8.20 13.19
CA CYS A 129 15.45 7.79 13.76
C CYS A 129 16.05 6.55 13.11
N HIS A 130 15.26 5.70 12.46
CA HIS A 130 15.74 4.45 11.86
C HIS A 130 16.23 4.64 10.43
N TYR A 131 15.41 5.17 9.52
CA TYR A 131 15.80 5.29 8.10
C TYR A 131 15.21 6.48 7.35
N VAL A 132 14.08 7.06 7.78
CA VAL A 132 13.44 8.15 7.03
C VAL A 132 14.31 9.40 7.05
N PHE A 133 14.80 9.82 8.21
CA PHE A 133 15.66 11.01 8.30
C PHE A 133 17.01 10.77 7.61
N ALA A 134 17.58 9.57 7.78
CA ALA A 134 18.80 9.20 7.09
C ALA A 134 18.64 9.30 5.57
N SER A 135 17.54 8.79 5.00
CA SER A 135 17.27 8.87 3.56
C SER A 135 17.15 10.31 3.05
N ILE A 136 16.49 11.20 3.81
CA ILE A 136 16.39 12.63 3.48
C ILE A 136 17.79 13.27 3.43
N ILE A 137 18.56 13.14 4.51
CA ILE A 137 19.88 13.80 4.62
C ILE A 137 20.86 13.26 3.58
N ARG A 138 20.83 11.94 3.36
CA ARG A 138 21.69 11.27 2.37
C ARG A 138 21.38 11.69 0.94
N SER A 139 20.18 12.20 0.66
CA SER A 139 19.83 12.71 -0.66
C SER A 139 20.56 14.01 -1.02
N LEU A 140 20.83 14.87 -0.02
CA LEU A 140 21.30 16.24 -0.24
C LEU A 140 22.55 16.35 -1.15
N PRO A 141 23.61 15.53 -0.97
CA PRO A 141 24.81 15.63 -1.80
C PRO A 141 24.62 15.18 -3.26
N HIS A 142 23.47 14.59 -3.59
CA HIS A 142 23.20 14.00 -4.91
C HIS A 142 22.17 14.78 -5.73
N LEU A 143 21.55 15.82 -5.15
CA LEU A 143 20.51 16.60 -5.82
C LEU A 143 21.05 17.30 -7.08
N ASP A 144 22.24 17.90 -7.01
CA ASP A 144 22.85 18.63 -8.13
C ASP A 144 23.21 17.72 -9.31
N ALA A 145 23.34 16.41 -9.05
CA ALA A 145 23.67 15.42 -10.07
C ALA A 145 22.43 14.84 -10.78
N MET A 146 21.22 15.21 -10.37
CA MET A 146 19.99 14.72 -10.98
C MET A 146 19.88 15.20 -12.44
N GLN A 147 19.47 14.31 -13.33
CA GLN A 147 19.08 14.69 -14.68
C GLN A 147 17.76 15.46 -14.65
N ALA A 148 17.52 16.25 -15.68
CA ALA A 148 16.25 16.93 -15.88
C ALA A 148 15.09 15.92 -15.84
N ALA A 149 14.09 16.21 -15.01
CA ALA A 149 12.94 15.34 -14.84
C ALA A 149 12.18 15.13 -16.16
N GLN A 150 11.80 13.88 -16.43
CA GLN A 150 10.94 13.52 -17.55
C GLN A 150 9.72 12.75 -17.05
N ALA A 151 8.54 13.31 -17.27
CA ALA A 151 7.27 12.65 -16.96
C ALA A 151 7.12 11.34 -17.77
N PRO A 152 6.48 10.30 -17.19
CA PRO A 152 6.24 9.05 -17.91
C PRO A 152 5.30 9.26 -19.10
N ALA A 153 5.34 8.31 -20.04
CA ALA A 153 4.29 8.20 -21.05
C ALA A 153 2.99 7.76 -20.36
N PHE A 154 2.06 8.70 -20.21
CA PHE A 154 0.83 8.43 -19.50
C PHE A 154 -0.14 7.61 -20.34
N GLN A 155 -0.62 6.51 -19.78
CA GLN A 155 -1.74 5.74 -20.35
C GLN A 155 -3.07 6.25 -19.76
N PRO A 156 -4.20 6.09 -20.46
CA PRO A 156 -5.51 6.45 -19.92
C PRO A 156 -5.99 5.44 -18.86
N GLU A 157 -5.49 4.20 -18.95
CA GLU A 157 -5.88 3.10 -18.08
C GLU A 157 -4.74 2.07 -18.02
N ILE A 158 -4.51 1.48 -16.84
CA ILE A 158 -3.55 0.40 -16.64
C ILE A 158 -4.18 -0.69 -15.76
N TRP A 159 -3.97 -1.95 -16.14
CA TRP A 159 -4.26 -3.12 -15.30
C TRP A 159 -2.97 -3.86 -14.96
N LEU A 160 -2.54 -3.74 -13.71
CA LEU A 160 -1.39 -4.46 -13.15
C LEU A 160 -1.93 -5.75 -12.51
N LYS A 161 -1.91 -6.84 -13.29
CA LYS A 161 -2.51 -8.13 -12.90
C LYS A 161 -1.85 -8.75 -11.66
N GLY A 162 -0.54 -8.58 -11.50
CA GLY A 162 0.25 -9.21 -10.44
C GLY A 162 -0.07 -8.65 -9.06
N CYS A 163 -0.20 -7.33 -8.94
CA CYS A 163 -0.67 -6.70 -7.70
C CYS A 163 -2.19 -6.46 -7.67
N GLY A 164 -2.89 -6.66 -8.80
CA GLY A 164 -4.31 -6.41 -8.90
C GLY A 164 -4.70 -4.95 -8.80
N TYR A 165 -3.88 -4.04 -9.32
CA TYR A 165 -4.21 -2.63 -9.38
C TYR A 165 -4.83 -2.28 -10.73
N TRP A 166 -6.02 -1.72 -10.68
CA TRP A 166 -6.63 -1.05 -11.82
C TRP A 166 -6.52 0.45 -11.62
N VAL A 167 -5.92 1.14 -12.58
CA VAL A 167 -5.75 2.59 -12.56
C VAL A 167 -6.42 3.20 -13.78
N TYR A 168 -7.18 4.26 -13.58
CA TYR A 168 -7.84 5.02 -14.62
C TYR A 168 -7.55 6.51 -14.43
N TRP A 169 -7.12 7.18 -15.48
CA TRP A 169 -6.94 8.63 -15.49
C TRP A 169 -8.02 9.26 -16.35
N SER A 170 -8.58 10.37 -15.87
CA SER A 170 -9.49 11.18 -16.66
C SER A 170 -8.77 11.76 -17.89
N GLY A 171 -9.51 11.98 -18.98
CA GLY A 171 -8.93 12.50 -20.23
C GLY A 171 -8.28 13.87 -20.07
N ASP A 172 -8.80 14.70 -19.17
CA ASP A 172 -8.29 16.02 -18.79
C ASP A 172 -7.25 15.99 -17.66
N ARG A 173 -6.92 14.80 -17.14
CA ARG A 173 -5.97 14.56 -16.05
C ARG A 173 -6.32 15.25 -14.72
N GLN A 174 -7.55 15.71 -14.55
CA GLN A 174 -8.01 16.31 -13.30
C GLN A 174 -8.19 15.30 -12.17
N TRP A 175 -8.38 14.01 -12.49
CA TRP A 175 -8.54 12.97 -11.48
C TRP A 175 -7.99 11.60 -11.93
N THR A 176 -7.74 10.74 -10.94
CA THR A 176 -7.27 9.37 -11.13
C THR A 176 -8.01 8.46 -10.17
N ALA A 177 -8.61 7.38 -10.66
CA ALA A 177 -9.25 6.37 -9.82
C ALA A 177 -8.42 5.08 -9.81
N TYR A 178 -8.41 4.45 -8.65
CA TYR A 178 -7.68 3.23 -8.37
C TYR A 178 -8.61 2.18 -7.79
N VAL A 179 -8.38 0.92 -8.14
CA VAL A 179 -8.99 -0.25 -7.48
C VAL A 179 -7.90 -1.22 -7.04
N ALA A 180 -7.88 -1.59 -5.76
CA ALA A 180 -7.03 -2.67 -5.24
C ALA A 180 -7.77 -4.01 -5.16
N ALA A 181 -7.77 -4.75 -6.26
CA ALA A 181 -8.56 -5.97 -6.42
C ALA A 181 -8.12 -7.10 -5.47
N HIS A 182 -6.82 -7.21 -5.16
CA HIS A 182 -6.29 -8.17 -4.17
C HIS A 182 -6.53 -7.73 -2.72
N LYS A 183 -7.24 -6.62 -2.50
CA LYS A 183 -7.53 -6.06 -1.18
C LYS A 183 -9.00 -5.67 -1.04
N GLY A 184 -9.90 -6.54 -1.50
CA GLY A 184 -11.34 -6.30 -1.41
C GLY A 184 -11.88 -5.25 -2.38
N GLY A 185 -11.09 -4.88 -3.39
CA GLY A 185 -11.49 -3.89 -4.38
C GLY A 185 -11.60 -2.49 -3.80
N LEU A 186 -10.72 -2.09 -2.87
CA LEU A 186 -10.72 -0.73 -2.31
C LEU A 186 -10.62 0.28 -3.43
N VAL A 187 -11.45 1.32 -3.36
CA VAL A 187 -11.42 2.44 -4.29
C VAL A 187 -10.70 3.62 -3.68
N ARG A 188 -9.86 4.28 -4.48
CA ARG A 188 -9.31 5.59 -4.14
C ARG A 188 -9.37 6.50 -5.35
N ILE A 189 -9.70 7.77 -5.15
CA ILE A 189 -9.80 8.77 -6.22
C ILE A 189 -8.92 9.95 -5.83
N HIS A 190 -7.82 10.13 -6.55
CA HIS A 190 -6.98 11.32 -6.46
C HIS A 190 -7.54 12.43 -7.35
N ARG A 191 -7.49 13.67 -6.88
CA ARG A 191 -8.06 14.83 -7.56
C ARG A 191 -7.06 15.98 -7.51
N GLN A 192 -6.88 16.67 -8.62
CA GLN A 192 -5.97 17.81 -8.66
C GLN A 192 -6.42 18.89 -7.67
N ASN A 193 -5.51 19.33 -6.79
CA ASN A 193 -5.74 20.39 -5.80
C ASN A 193 -6.93 20.14 -4.83
N GLN A 194 -7.40 18.90 -4.70
CA GLN A 194 -8.47 18.54 -3.77
C GLN A 194 -8.07 17.29 -2.97
N PRO A 195 -8.57 17.13 -1.75
CA PRO A 195 -8.33 15.91 -1.00
C PRO A 195 -8.86 14.66 -1.73
N PRO A 196 -8.21 13.51 -1.55
CA PRO A 196 -8.62 12.27 -2.20
C PRO A 196 -9.97 11.79 -1.66
N ILE A 197 -10.74 11.09 -2.47
CA ILE A 197 -11.90 10.33 -2.00
C ILE A 197 -11.44 8.91 -1.73
N VAL A 198 -11.78 8.41 -0.55
CA VAL A 198 -11.24 7.15 -0.02
C VAL A 198 -12.34 6.14 0.26
N ASP A 199 -12.00 4.87 0.10
CA ASP A 199 -12.77 3.75 0.63
C ASP A 199 -11.82 2.80 1.35
N HIS A 200 -12.21 2.41 2.55
CA HIS A 200 -11.43 1.56 3.43
C HIS A 200 -12.06 0.17 3.64
N GLY A 201 -13.15 -0.14 2.93
CA GLY A 201 -13.86 -1.40 3.01
C GLY A 201 -14.77 -1.50 4.24
N TRP A 202 -14.95 -2.73 4.72
CA TRP A 202 -15.87 -3.05 5.80
C TRP A 202 -15.17 -3.73 6.97
N ARG A 203 -15.59 -3.38 8.19
CA ARG A 203 -15.35 -4.14 9.41
C ARG A 203 -16.62 -4.86 9.81
N ILE A 204 -16.49 -6.11 10.21
CA ILE A 204 -17.62 -6.95 10.61
C ILE A 204 -17.30 -7.52 11.97
N GLU A 205 -18.20 -7.32 12.92
CA GLU A 205 -18.05 -7.78 14.30
C GLU A 205 -19.14 -8.75 14.68
N ALA A 206 -18.77 -9.89 15.26
CA ALA A 206 -19.72 -10.88 15.75
C ALA A 206 -19.07 -11.73 16.86
N LYS A 207 -19.78 -11.91 17.98
CA LYS A 207 -19.34 -12.77 19.10
C LYS A 207 -17.90 -12.47 19.57
N GLY A 208 -17.53 -11.18 19.64
CA GLY A 208 -16.20 -10.72 20.05
C GLY A 208 -15.06 -11.01 19.06
N LYS A 209 -15.39 -11.38 17.82
CA LYS A 209 -14.45 -11.59 16.71
C LYS A 209 -14.65 -10.48 15.68
N LEU A 210 -13.58 -10.21 14.93
CA LEU A 210 -13.52 -9.15 13.94
C LEU A 210 -13.12 -9.75 12.58
N TRP A 211 -13.77 -9.27 11.52
CA TRP A 211 -13.47 -9.58 10.14
C TRP A 211 -13.38 -8.30 9.31
N THR A 212 -12.70 -8.37 8.17
CA THR A 212 -12.57 -7.23 7.25
C THR A 212 -12.63 -7.65 5.79
N SER A 213 -13.14 -6.76 4.94
CA SER A 213 -12.98 -6.89 3.48
C SER A 213 -11.65 -6.31 2.97
N ASN A 214 -10.94 -5.49 3.77
CA ASN A 214 -9.77 -4.72 3.31
C ASN A 214 -8.41 -5.43 3.50
N TRP A 215 -8.36 -6.74 3.33
CA TRP A 215 -7.17 -7.55 3.58
C TRP A 215 -6.51 -8.01 2.29
N TRP A 216 -5.19 -7.80 2.18
CA TRP A 216 -4.43 -8.25 1.02
C TRP A 216 -4.33 -9.77 0.97
N SER A 217 -4.80 -10.39 -0.11
CA SER A 217 -4.80 -11.84 -0.29
C SER A 217 -4.86 -12.21 -1.78
N ASP A 218 -4.48 -13.44 -2.12
CA ASP A 218 -4.71 -14.01 -3.45
C ASP A 218 -6.00 -14.84 -3.51
N GLU A 219 -6.73 -14.92 -2.40
CA GLU A 219 -8.03 -15.62 -2.29
C GLU A 219 -9.19 -14.84 -2.95
N TRP A 220 -8.95 -13.62 -3.42
CA TRP A 220 -9.95 -12.80 -4.11
C TRP A 220 -10.26 -13.35 -5.50
N THR A 221 -11.53 -13.63 -5.77
CA THR A 221 -12.01 -13.89 -7.13
C THR A 221 -12.18 -12.56 -7.85
N ILE A 222 -11.41 -12.34 -8.92
CA ILE A 222 -11.38 -11.09 -9.65
C ILE A 222 -11.81 -11.33 -11.11
N GLN A 223 -12.81 -10.60 -11.57
CA GLN A 223 -13.28 -10.64 -12.95
C GLN A 223 -13.39 -9.22 -13.49
N ARG A 224 -12.56 -8.88 -14.48
CA ARG A 224 -12.60 -7.57 -15.15
C ARG A 224 -13.22 -7.71 -16.55
N ARG A 225 -14.17 -6.83 -16.88
CA ARG A 225 -14.84 -6.77 -18.18
C ARG A 225 -15.05 -5.31 -18.58
N GLY A 226 -14.26 -4.82 -19.54
CA GLY A 226 -14.32 -3.43 -19.99
C GLY A 226 -14.12 -2.46 -18.83
N GLN A 227 -15.11 -1.58 -18.62
CA GLN A 227 -15.14 -0.54 -17.57
C GLN A 227 -15.61 -1.05 -16.20
N GLU A 228 -15.67 -2.36 -15.98
CA GLU A 228 -16.18 -2.95 -14.75
C GLU A 228 -15.23 -4.02 -14.21
N ILE A 229 -15.06 -4.03 -12.90
CA ILE A 229 -14.37 -5.09 -12.17
C ILE A 229 -15.28 -5.62 -11.05
N SER A 230 -15.41 -6.94 -10.99
CA SER A 230 -16.11 -7.66 -9.92
C SER A 230 -15.09 -8.38 -9.05
N ILE A 231 -15.17 -8.19 -7.75
CA ILE A 231 -14.31 -8.77 -6.73
C ILE A 231 -15.19 -9.54 -5.73
N GLY A 232 -14.79 -10.75 -5.33
CA GLY A 232 -15.50 -11.50 -4.31
C GLY A 232 -14.62 -12.42 -3.49
N CYS A 233 -14.87 -12.51 -2.19
CA CYS A 233 -14.23 -13.43 -1.26
C CYS A 233 -15.04 -13.46 0.05
N ASN A 234 -14.71 -14.36 0.95
CA ASN A 234 -15.18 -14.25 2.33
C ASN A 234 -14.35 -13.18 3.06
N CYS A 235 -14.99 -12.44 3.97
CA CYS A 235 -14.28 -11.48 4.80
C CYS A 235 -13.22 -12.17 5.66
N GLN A 236 -12.08 -11.51 5.79
CA GLN A 236 -10.89 -12.06 6.42
C GLN A 236 -10.92 -11.82 7.93
N LYS A 237 -10.77 -12.88 8.70
CA LYS A 237 -10.74 -12.81 10.15
C LYS A 237 -9.46 -12.17 10.64
N THR A 238 -9.61 -11.23 11.57
CA THR A 238 -8.52 -10.48 12.17
C THR A 238 -8.68 -10.44 13.69
N GLN A 239 -7.61 -10.01 14.37
CA GLN A 239 -7.63 -9.84 15.82
C GLN A 239 -6.58 -8.82 16.22
N PHE A 240 -6.95 -7.90 17.11
CA PHE A 240 -5.97 -7.04 17.77
C PHE A 240 -5.14 -7.85 18.76
N HIS A 241 -3.81 -7.75 18.64
CA HIS A 241 -2.89 -8.31 19.61
C HIS A 241 -2.76 -7.37 20.82
N VAL A 242 -3.58 -7.60 21.84
CA VAL A 242 -3.44 -6.88 23.11
C VAL A 242 -2.22 -7.42 23.85
N ALA A 243 -1.24 -6.56 24.07
CA ALA A 243 -0.10 -6.80 24.95
C ALA A 243 -0.57 -6.95 26.39
N THR A 244 -0.16 -8.03 27.08
CA THR A 244 -0.49 -8.23 28.50
C THR A 244 0.78 -8.57 29.29
N PRO A 245 0.86 -8.23 30.59
CA PRO A 245 2.04 -8.55 31.39
C PRO A 245 2.43 -10.03 31.33
N VAL A 246 1.45 -10.92 31.39
CA VAL A 246 1.65 -12.37 31.28
C VAL A 246 2.24 -12.78 29.93
N LYS A 247 1.72 -12.24 28.81
CA LYS A 247 2.28 -12.50 27.47
C LYS A 247 3.74 -12.04 27.38
N HIS A 248 4.07 -10.89 27.98
CA HIS A 248 5.44 -10.38 28.00
C HIS A 248 6.38 -11.23 28.86
N VAL A 249 5.95 -11.69 30.02
CA VAL A 249 6.75 -12.61 30.86
C VAL A 249 7.03 -13.90 30.10
N ILE A 250 6.02 -14.51 29.48
CA ILE A 250 6.19 -15.72 28.65
C ILE A 250 7.15 -15.46 27.50
N LEU A 251 6.96 -14.36 26.76
CA LEU A 251 7.84 -14.02 25.64
C LEU A 251 9.29 -13.84 26.09
N ARG A 252 9.54 -13.21 27.24
CA ARG A 252 10.89 -13.05 27.80
C ARG A 252 11.50 -14.37 28.22
N LEU A 253 10.73 -15.27 28.83
CA LEU A 253 11.19 -16.62 29.19
C LEU A 253 11.53 -17.43 27.93
N LEU A 254 10.68 -17.38 26.90
CA LEU A 254 10.94 -18.06 25.62
C LEU A 254 12.17 -17.46 24.92
N ALA A 255 12.32 -16.14 24.91
CA ALA A 255 13.50 -15.48 24.34
C ALA A 255 14.78 -15.87 25.09
N TRP A 256 14.72 -16.01 26.42
CA TRP A 256 15.84 -16.47 27.23
C TRP A 256 16.21 -17.94 26.94
N LEU A 257 15.21 -18.81 26.76
CA LEU A 257 15.43 -20.24 26.50
C LEU A 257 15.87 -20.55 25.06
N PHE A 258 15.30 -19.85 24.07
CA PHE A 258 15.44 -20.20 22.66
C PHE A 258 16.23 -19.17 21.82
N GLY A 259 16.47 -17.98 22.36
CA GLY A 259 17.21 -16.91 21.70
C GLY A 259 16.68 -16.62 20.29
N GLU A 260 17.60 -16.48 19.33
CA GLU A 260 17.31 -16.14 17.93
C GLU A 260 16.47 -17.20 17.19
N LYS A 261 16.46 -18.46 17.66
CA LYS A 261 15.65 -19.54 17.07
C LYS A 261 14.15 -19.28 17.19
N LEU A 262 13.75 -18.40 18.11
CA LEU A 262 12.36 -17.99 18.29
C LEU A 262 11.89 -17.01 17.20
N VAL A 263 12.81 -16.26 16.58
CA VAL A 263 12.48 -15.17 15.64
C VAL A 263 11.69 -15.65 14.42
N PRO A 264 12.08 -16.72 13.70
CA PRO A 264 11.31 -17.20 12.55
C PRO A 264 9.88 -17.62 12.92
N PHE A 265 9.71 -18.28 14.07
CA PHE A 265 8.40 -18.70 14.58
C PHE A 265 7.51 -17.51 14.94
N LEU A 266 8.06 -16.50 15.63
CA LEU A 266 7.32 -15.28 15.97
C LEU A 266 6.91 -14.52 14.71
N LYS A 267 7.82 -14.37 13.74
CA LYS A 267 7.51 -13.73 12.46
C LYS A 267 6.35 -14.46 11.77
N GLN A 268 6.37 -15.79 11.70
CA GLN A 268 5.30 -16.56 11.09
C GLN A 268 3.96 -16.42 11.83
N LYS A 269 3.96 -16.40 13.16
CA LYS A 269 2.73 -16.34 13.98
C LYS A 269 2.14 -14.93 14.13
N MET A 270 2.98 -13.91 14.17
CA MET A 270 2.56 -12.52 14.47
C MET A 270 2.54 -11.62 13.25
N ILE A 271 3.44 -11.85 12.27
CA ILE A 271 3.64 -10.95 11.13
C ILE A 271 3.03 -11.55 9.85
N PHE A 272 3.46 -12.75 9.46
CA PHE A 272 3.06 -13.39 8.20
C PHE A 272 1.77 -14.21 8.31
N ARG A 273 0.90 -13.86 9.26
CA ARG A 273 -0.35 -14.58 9.45
C ARG A 273 -1.25 -14.31 8.25
N SER A 274 -1.59 -15.35 7.47
CA SER A 274 -2.71 -15.24 6.56
C SER A 274 -3.98 -15.11 7.40
N GLY A 275 -4.78 -14.07 7.12
CA GLY A 275 -6.15 -14.01 7.59
C GLY A 275 -6.85 -15.31 7.15
N LYS A 276 -7.80 -15.79 7.96
CA LYS A 276 -8.69 -16.86 7.50
C LYS A 276 -9.93 -16.21 6.89
N ALA A 277 -10.23 -16.51 5.64
CA ALA A 277 -11.46 -16.08 4.97
C ALA A 277 -12.68 -16.89 5.46
N ASP A 278 -12.97 -16.83 6.76
CA ASP A 278 -14.07 -17.57 7.40
C ASP A 278 -15.24 -16.65 7.83
N GLY A 279 -15.22 -15.39 7.42
CA GLY A 279 -16.30 -14.43 7.63
C GLY A 279 -17.41 -14.50 6.57
N PRO A 280 -18.38 -13.57 6.61
CA PRO A 280 -19.43 -13.50 5.60
C PRO A 280 -18.88 -13.29 4.20
N GLN A 281 -19.57 -13.84 3.22
CA GLN A 281 -19.27 -13.63 1.81
C GLN A 281 -19.48 -12.16 1.46
N PHE A 282 -18.47 -11.58 0.83
CA PHE A 282 -18.44 -10.21 0.34
C PHE A 282 -18.24 -10.21 -1.17
N ALA A 283 -19.02 -9.38 -1.85
CA ALA A 283 -18.86 -9.10 -3.26
C ALA A 283 -18.91 -7.60 -3.49
N ARG A 284 -18.03 -7.11 -4.37
CA ARG A 284 -17.96 -5.72 -4.80
C ARG A 284 -17.92 -5.66 -6.31
N ARG A 285 -18.66 -4.71 -6.87
CA ARG A 285 -18.55 -4.31 -8.27
C ARG A 285 -18.15 -2.84 -8.33
N VAL A 286 -17.09 -2.55 -9.07
CA VAL A 286 -16.63 -1.19 -9.33
C VAL A 286 -16.69 -0.93 -10.82
N ARG A 287 -17.31 0.18 -11.21
CA ARG A 287 -17.32 0.69 -12.58
C ARG A 287 -16.61 2.04 -12.62
N ILE A 288 -15.71 2.21 -13.59
CA ILE A 288 -14.98 3.46 -13.79
C ILE A 288 -15.09 3.87 -15.25
N ASN A 289 -15.46 5.13 -15.47
CA ASN A 289 -15.56 5.72 -16.80
C ASN A 289 -15.35 7.24 -16.74
N ALA A 290 -15.51 7.94 -17.87
CA ALA A 290 -15.32 9.39 -17.93
C ALA A 290 -16.27 10.19 -17.02
N THR A 291 -17.43 9.62 -16.66
CA THR A 291 -18.43 10.29 -15.81
C THR A 291 -18.16 10.09 -14.31
N GLY A 292 -17.22 9.22 -13.93
CA GLY A 292 -16.82 9.01 -12.54
C GLY A 292 -16.68 7.54 -12.14
N VAL A 293 -16.96 7.26 -10.87
CA VAL A 293 -16.83 5.93 -10.25
C VAL A 293 -18.14 5.50 -9.63
N GLU A 294 -18.59 4.28 -9.93
CA GLU A 294 -19.72 3.63 -9.27
C GLU A 294 -19.23 2.40 -8.51
N LEU A 295 -19.76 2.19 -7.31
CA LEU A 295 -19.43 1.07 -6.44
C LEU A 295 -20.70 0.44 -5.91
N GLN A 296 -20.76 -0.89 -5.95
CA GLN A 296 -21.86 -1.68 -5.39
C GLN A 296 -21.28 -2.79 -4.53
N ASP A 297 -21.64 -2.79 -3.26
CA ASP A 297 -21.23 -3.76 -2.27
C ASP A 297 -22.38 -4.66 -1.85
N GLN A 298 -22.03 -5.91 -1.59
CA GLN A 298 -22.92 -6.93 -1.11
C GLN A 298 -22.21 -7.73 -0.02
N ILE A 299 -22.83 -7.78 1.17
CA ILE A 299 -22.41 -8.65 2.27
C ILE A 299 -23.56 -9.60 2.59
N GLU A 300 -23.31 -10.91 2.50
CA GLU A 300 -24.31 -11.92 2.80
C GLU A 300 -24.72 -11.93 4.26
N LYS A 301 -25.93 -12.46 4.52
CA LYS A 301 -26.49 -12.58 5.89
C LYS A 301 -25.48 -13.29 6.81
N TRP A 302 -25.29 -12.72 8.00
CA TRP A 302 -24.52 -13.29 9.08
C TRP A 302 -25.14 -12.92 10.43
N GLU A 303 -25.86 -13.86 11.01
CA GLU A 303 -26.73 -13.59 12.17
C GLU A 303 -25.94 -13.09 13.39
N GLY A 304 -26.44 -12.01 13.99
CA GLY A 304 -25.81 -11.34 15.13
C GLY A 304 -24.48 -10.65 14.82
N ALA A 305 -24.16 -10.44 13.54
CA ALA A 305 -23.04 -9.61 13.14
C ALA A 305 -23.45 -8.17 12.85
N ILE A 306 -22.54 -7.24 13.08
CA ILE A 306 -22.68 -5.84 12.73
C ILE A 306 -21.62 -5.51 11.67
N ALA A 307 -22.05 -4.96 10.54
CA ALA A 307 -21.18 -4.40 9.52
C ALA A 307 -21.05 -2.89 9.69
N THR A 308 -19.80 -2.42 9.68
CA THR A 308 -19.44 -1.01 9.71
C THR A 308 -18.50 -0.66 8.57
N THR A 309 -18.65 0.53 8.00
CA THR A 309 -17.62 1.05 7.10
C THR A 309 -16.32 1.22 7.87
N SER A 310 -15.23 0.68 7.32
CA SER A 310 -13.93 0.72 7.98
C SER A 310 -13.41 2.16 8.11
N PRO A 311 -12.74 2.51 9.23
CA PRO A 311 -11.87 3.67 9.26
C PRO A 311 -10.60 3.42 8.43
N ARG A 312 -9.79 4.46 8.24
CA ARG A 312 -8.48 4.38 7.58
C ARG A 312 -7.57 3.30 8.14
N GLN A 313 -7.61 3.13 9.47
CA GLN A 313 -6.77 2.21 10.21
C GLN A 313 -6.94 0.76 9.71
N ASN A 314 -5.83 0.14 9.32
CA ASN A 314 -5.82 -1.27 8.90
C ASN A 314 -5.84 -2.19 10.14
N LEU A 315 -6.41 -3.38 9.97
CA LEU A 315 -6.38 -4.45 10.98
C LEU A 315 -5.15 -5.36 10.86
N ARG A 316 -4.38 -5.22 9.78
CA ARG A 316 -3.06 -5.82 9.67
C ARG A 316 -2.10 -5.01 10.54
N HIS A 317 -1.46 -5.68 11.50
CA HIS A 317 -0.53 -5.01 12.39
C HIS A 317 0.74 -4.61 11.63
N VAL A 318 0.88 -3.31 11.38
CA VAL A 318 2.05 -2.73 10.73
C VAL A 318 2.42 -1.46 11.47
N ALA A 319 3.57 -1.46 12.17
CA ALA A 319 3.98 -0.31 12.97
C ALA A 319 4.28 0.95 12.13
N SER A 320 4.60 0.77 10.85
CA SER A 320 4.90 1.84 9.88
C SER A 320 3.66 2.37 9.17
N ALA A 321 2.49 1.87 9.53
CA ALA A 321 1.21 2.35 9.05
C ALA A 321 0.37 2.80 10.24
N ASP A 322 -0.72 3.51 9.98
CA ASP A 322 -1.58 4.12 10.99
C ASP A 322 -0.97 5.33 11.72
N SER A 323 -0.12 6.09 11.03
CA SER A 323 0.19 7.49 11.39
C SER A 323 -1.06 8.36 11.26
N PHE A 324 -1.13 9.45 12.03
CA PHE A 324 -2.20 10.44 11.88
C PHE A 324 -2.27 10.93 10.43
N SER A 325 -3.49 11.02 9.89
CA SER A 325 -3.70 11.54 8.54
C SER A 325 -4.94 12.44 8.51
N PRO A 326 -4.87 13.63 7.89
CA PRO A 326 -6.05 14.46 7.64
C PRO A 326 -7.15 13.74 6.84
N GLU A 327 -6.81 12.65 6.13
CA GLU A 327 -7.79 11.79 5.43
C GLU A 327 -8.82 11.17 6.37
N GLU A 328 -8.51 11.01 7.66
CA GLU A 328 -9.44 10.44 8.65
C GLU A 328 -10.66 11.32 8.91
N TRP A 329 -10.61 12.60 8.51
CA TRP A 329 -11.71 13.56 8.61
C TRP A 329 -12.40 13.82 7.27
N GLN A 330 -11.95 13.18 6.20
CA GLN A 330 -12.50 13.39 4.87
C GLN A 330 -13.72 12.49 4.64
N PRO A 331 -14.69 12.95 3.82
CA PRO A 331 -15.79 12.10 3.41
C PRO A 331 -15.26 10.90 2.61
N ALA A 332 -15.70 9.70 3.02
CA ALA A 332 -15.43 8.47 2.30
C ALA A 332 -16.43 8.28 1.15
N LEU A 333 -16.07 7.44 0.17
CA LEU A 333 -16.96 7.06 -0.93
C LEU A 333 -18.20 6.32 -0.41
N LEU A 334 -18.00 5.42 0.56
CA LEU A 334 -19.10 4.75 1.24
C LEU A 334 -19.62 5.64 2.39
N PRO A 335 -20.94 5.82 2.53
CA PRO A 335 -21.50 6.57 3.64
C PRO A 335 -21.24 5.84 4.97
N PRO A 336 -21.02 6.57 6.08
CA PRO A 336 -20.89 5.97 7.41
C PRO A 336 -22.05 5.02 7.67
N THR A 337 -21.74 3.73 7.77
CA THR A 337 -22.75 2.67 7.90
C THR A 337 -22.48 1.89 9.17
N HIS A 338 -23.56 1.58 9.90
CA HIS A 338 -23.56 0.68 11.05
C HIS A 338 -24.84 -0.14 11.01
N GLN A 339 -24.79 -1.32 10.40
CA GLN A 339 -25.98 -2.13 10.13
C GLN A 339 -25.83 -3.57 10.61
N SER A 340 -26.93 -4.12 11.14
CA SER A 340 -27.00 -5.57 11.41
C SER A 340 -26.99 -6.36 10.10
N LEU A 341 -26.25 -7.48 10.10
CA LEU A 341 -26.22 -8.47 9.03
C LEU A 341 -27.23 -9.62 9.24
N ASP A 342 -28.30 -9.43 10.02
CA ASP A 342 -29.40 -10.41 10.13
C ASP A 342 -30.14 -10.63 8.80
N ARG A 343 -29.92 -9.72 7.84
CA ARG A 343 -30.25 -9.84 6.43
C ARG A 343 -29.04 -9.44 5.59
N LYS A 344 -29.08 -9.81 4.31
CA LYS A 344 -28.12 -9.37 3.31
C LYS A 344 -28.05 -7.84 3.25
N LEU A 345 -26.84 -7.29 3.28
CA LEU A 345 -26.57 -5.87 3.11
C LEU A 345 -26.21 -5.58 1.66
N GLN A 346 -26.85 -4.58 1.07
CA GLN A 346 -26.51 -4.03 -0.23
C GLN A 346 -26.34 -2.53 -0.12
N VAL A 347 -25.20 -2.02 -0.59
CA VAL A 347 -24.87 -0.59 -0.53
C VAL A 347 -24.34 -0.18 -1.88
N SER A 348 -24.85 0.94 -2.40
CA SER A 348 -24.35 1.56 -3.62
C SER A 348 -23.81 2.94 -3.29
N ALA A 349 -22.68 3.28 -3.89
CA ALA A 349 -22.08 4.59 -3.82
C ALA A 349 -21.62 5.02 -5.21
N SER A 350 -21.60 6.32 -5.45
CA SER A 350 -21.03 6.87 -6.67
C SER A 350 -20.34 8.19 -6.39
N TRP A 351 -19.31 8.45 -7.17
CA TRP A 351 -18.65 9.74 -7.25
C TRP A 351 -18.69 10.23 -8.70
N PRO A 352 -19.39 11.34 -9.00
CA PRO A 352 -19.41 11.91 -10.34
C PRO A 352 -18.18 12.81 -10.57
N SER A 353 -17.55 12.73 -11.75
CA SER A 353 -16.33 13.49 -12.06
C SER A 353 -16.50 15.02 -12.06
N GLY A 354 -17.75 15.53 -12.08
CA GLY A 354 -18.08 16.95 -12.02
C GLY A 354 -18.48 17.48 -10.64
N SER A 355 -18.46 16.67 -9.57
CA SER A 355 -18.77 17.19 -8.24
C SER A 355 -17.57 17.95 -7.66
N ASN A 356 -17.69 19.27 -7.57
CA ASN A 356 -16.80 20.15 -6.81
C ASN A 356 -17.06 20.14 -5.29
N SER A 357 -17.79 19.15 -4.77
CA SER A 357 -18.18 19.06 -3.36
C SER A 357 -17.29 18.12 -2.58
#